data_AF-C3X818-F1
#
_entry.id   AF-C3X818-F1
#
_cell.length_a   1.000
_cell.length_b   1.000
_cell.length_c   1.000
_cell.angle_alpha   90.00
_cell.angle_beta   90.00
_cell.angle_gamma   90.00
#
_symmetry.space_group_name_H-M   'P 1'
#
loop_
_entity.id
_entity.type
_entity.pdbx_description
1 polymer ?
#
loop_
_entity_poly.entity_id
_entity_poly.type
_entity_poly.pdbx_seq_one_letter_code
_entity_poly.pdbx_strand_id
1 'polypeptide(L)'
;MSGADVDWMSIFAIIFIFLVIAGLVWLSFYVKKERANHVQVMIWMYSSVLDGKLRNLIINLQDSVELLCSDNFDNELLSVSQDSFWRLGDKRLRADFLDLAEKSSLGELQIQDINYGFECLEEAITYMKTLSDSRDGRLEMLARIEREQLQDLLLGAIQAFEAVKRKVCP
;
A
#
# COMPACT_ATOMS: atom_id res chain seq x y z
N MET A 1 -48.33 -57.34 30.03
CA MET A 1 -47.02 -56.76 29.65
C MET A 1 -47.31 -55.75 28.54
N SER A 2 -47.33 -54.45 28.85
CA SER A 2 -47.65 -53.43 27.85
C SER A 2 -46.41 -53.17 26.99
N GLY A 3 -46.41 -53.74 25.79
CA GLY A 3 -45.49 -53.32 24.74
C GLY A 3 -46.00 -51.97 24.24
N ALA A 4 -45.30 -50.89 24.59
CA ALA A 4 -45.50 -49.63 23.92
C ALA A 4 -45.05 -49.83 22.46
N ASP A 5 -46.00 -49.84 21.52
CA ASP A 5 -45.70 -49.79 20.10
C ASP A 5 -44.97 -48.47 19.83
N VAL A 6 -43.67 -48.59 19.63
CA VAL A 6 -42.82 -47.46 19.30
C VAL A 6 -43.22 -46.97 17.91
N ASP A 7 -43.71 -45.74 17.82
CA ASP A 7 -44.03 -45.11 16.53
C ASP A 7 -42.73 -44.76 15.79
N TRP A 8 -42.25 -45.74 15.04
CA TRP A 8 -41.03 -45.65 14.26
C TRP A 8 -41.07 -44.50 13.23
N MET A 9 -42.24 -44.11 12.70
CA MET A 9 -42.34 -42.99 11.76
C MET A 9 -42.00 -41.66 12.43
N SER A 10 -42.50 -41.43 13.64
CA SER A 10 -42.15 -40.25 14.44
C SER A 10 -40.66 -40.20 14.76
N ILE A 11 -40.06 -41.34 15.10
CA ILE A 11 -38.61 -41.44 15.35
C ILE A 11 -37.79 -41.08 14.11
N PHE A 12 -38.14 -41.63 12.93
CA PHE A 12 -37.44 -41.30 11.69
C PHE A 12 -37.59 -39.82 11.31
N ALA A 13 -38.76 -39.22 11.51
CA ALA A 13 -38.99 -37.80 11.25
C ALA A 13 -38.11 -36.92 12.16
N ILE A 14 -38.02 -37.25 13.45
CA ILE A 14 -37.16 -36.54 14.41
C ILE A 14 -35.68 -36.63 13.99
N ILE A 15 -35.20 -37.83 13.66
CA ILE A 15 -33.80 -38.05 13.22
C ILE A 15 -33.52 -37.24 11.95
N PHE A 16 -34.45 -37.24 10.99
CA PHE A 16 -34.30 -36.46 9.75
C PHE A 16 -34.20 -34.96 10.03
N ILE A 17 -35.04 -34.44 10.92
CA ILE A 17 -34.99 -33.02 11.35
C ILE A 17 -33.63 -32.71 11.97
N PHE A 18 -33.10 -33.56 12.85
CA PHE A 18 -31.78 -33.36 13.44
C PHE A 18 -30.66 -33.37 12.40
N LEU A 19 -30.72 -34.26 11.41
CA LEU A 19 -29.74 -34.31 10.32
C LEU A 19 -29.79 -33.05 9.45
N VAL A 20 -30.98 -32.54 9.14
CA VAL A 20 -31.15 -31.29 8.39
C VAL A 20 -30.58 -30.11 9.18
N ILE A 21 -30.89 -30.01 10.49
CA ILE A 21 -30.35 -28.95 11.35
C ILE A 21 -28.82 -29.04 11.42
N ALA A 22 -28.26 -30.23 11.64
CA ALA A 22 -26.82 -30.44 11.67
C ALA A 22 -26.14 -30.06 10.34
N GLY A 23 -26.77 -30.40 9.21
CA GLY A 23 -26.32 -30.01 7.87
C GLY A 23 -26.32 -28.49 7.68
N LEU A 24 -27.38 -27.80 8.10
CA LEU A 24 -27.46 -26.34 8.05
C LEU A 24 -26.39 -25.67 8.92
N VAL A 25 -26.16 -26.18 10.14
CA VAL A 25 -25.11 -25.68 11.04
C VAL A 25 -23.73 -25.88 10.40
N TRP A 26 -23.44 -27.07 9.87
CA TRP A 26 -22.17 -27.34 9.19
C TRP A 26 -21.95 -26.41 8.01
N LEU A 27 -22.96 -26.25 7.15
CA LEU A 27 -22.88 -25.36 5.98
C LEU A 27 -22.63 -23.91 6.42
N SER A 28 -23.31 -23.44 7.48
CA SER A 28 -23.08 -22.10 8.03
C SER A 28 -21.64 -21.93 8.53
N PHE A 29 -21.07 -22.92 9.22
CA PHE A 29 -19.67 -22.88 9.65
C PHE A 29 -18.70 -22.91 8.46
N TYR A 30 -18.99 -23.73 7.46
CA TYR A 30 -18.19 -23.84 6.24
C TYR A 30 -18.15 -22.51 5.49
N VAL A 31 -19.31 -21.90 5.22
CA VAL A 31 -19.41 -20.59 4.54
C VAL A 31 -18.71 -19.50 5.35
N LYS A 32 -18.85 -19.52 6.68
CA LYS A 32 -18.16 -18.54 7.55
C LYS A 32 -16.64 -18.69 7.47
N LYS A 33 -16.14 -19.93 7.45
CA LYS A 33 -14.71 -20.23 7.30
C LYS A 33 -14.17 -19.83 5.93
N GLU A 34 -14.88 -20.14 4.85
CA GLU A 34 -14.50 -19.69 3.50
C GLU A 34 -14.49 -18.16 3.39
N ARG A 35 -15.52 -17.46 3.90
CA ARG A 35 -15.52 -15.99 3.89
C ARG A 35 -14.30 -15.41 4.61
N ALA A 36 -13.94 -15.96 5.76
CA ALA A 36 -12.75 -15.52 6.49
C ALA A 36 -11.47 -15.74 5.68
N ASN A 37 -11.32 -16.91 5.05
CA ASN A 37 -10.19 -17.21 4.18
C ASN A 37 -10.13 -16.27 2.96
N HIS A 38 -11.25 -16.02 2.29
CA HIS A 38 -11.31 -15.11 1.13
C HIS A 38 -10.94 -13.67 1.51
N VAL A 39 -11.40 -13.19 2.67
CA VAL A 39 -11.02 -11.86 3.18
C VAL A 39 -9.52 -11.81 3.46
N GLN A 40 -8.95 -12.82 4.12
CA GLN A 40 -7.51 -12.88 4.37
C GLN A 40 -6.68 -12.92 3.08
N VAL A 41 -7.11 -13.68 2.07
CA VAL A 41 -6.43 -13.75 0.77
C VAL A 41 -6.49 -12.39 0.06
N MET A 42 -7.62 -11.69 0.09
CA MET A 42 -7.71 -10.35 -0.47
C MET A 42 -6.78 -9.36 0.24
N ILE A 43 -6.77 -9.35 1.57
CA ILE A 43 -5.85 -8.49 2.35
C ILE A 43 -4.40 -8.76 1.96
N TRP A 44 -4.01 -10.04 1.85
CA TRP A 44 -2.67 -10.43 1.39
C TRP A 44 -2.35 -9.94 -0.03
N MET A 45 -3.31 -10.04 -0.95
CA MET A 45 -3.15 -9.56 -2.32
C MET A 45 -2.92 -8.04 -2.35
N TYR A 46 -3.73 -7.27 -1.62
CA TYR A 46 -3.56 -5.82 -1.55
C TYR A 46 -2.23 -5.44 -0.89
N SER A 47 -1.82 -6.13 0.18
CA SER A 47 -0.53 -5.91 0.84
C SER A 47 0.64 -6.21 -0.09
N SER A 48 0.58 -7.27 -0.89
CA SER A 48 1.62 -7.58 -1.87
C SER A 48 1.72 -6.51 -2.97
N VAL A 49 0.58 -6.00 -3.46
CA VAL A 49 0.56 -4.90 -4.43
C VAL A 49 1.13 -3.62 -3.82
N LEU A 50 0.76 -3.31 -2.57
CA LEU A 50 1.27 -2.15 -1.85
C LEU A 50 2.79 -2.23 -1.62
N ASP A 51 3.31 -3.39 -1.22
CA ASP A 51 4.75 -3.62 -1.07
C ASP A 51 5.50 -3.39 -2.40
N GLY A 52 4.99 -3.96 -3.49
CA GLY A 52 5.57 -3.77 -4.83
C GLY A 52 5.58 -2.30 -5.26
N LYS A 53 4.48 -1.57 -5.03
CA LYS A 53 4.39 -0.14 -5.33
C LYS A 53 5.34 0.69 -4.44
N LEU A 54 5.38 0.42 -3.13
CA LEU A 54 6.29 1.10 -2.20
C LEU A 54 7.75 0.87 -2.59
N ARG A 55 8.12 -0.36 -2.95
CA ARG A 55 9.48 -0.67 -3.38
C ARG A 55 9.88 0.12 -4.62
N ASN A 56 9.04 0.16 -5.64
CA ASN A 56 9.33 0.90 -6.87
C ASN A 56 9.43 2.41 -6.60
N LEU A 57 8.55 2.95 -5.76
CA LEU A 57 8.59 4.35 -5.36
C LEU A 57 9.88 4.69 -4.62
N ILE A 58 10.27 3.88 -3.63
CA ILE A 58 11.50 4.07 -2.86
C ILE A 58 12.73 4.04 -3.77
N ILE A 59 12.82 3.09 -4.71
CA ILE A 59 13.95 3.00 -5.64
C ILE A 59 14.02 4.27 -6.51
N ASN A 60 12.90 4.71 -7.08
CA ASN A 60 12.88 5.93 -7.90
C ASN A 60 13.32 7.16 -7.09
N LEU A 61 12.96 7.24 -5.81
CA LEU A 61 13.38 8.33 -4.93
C LEU A 61 14.86 8.23 -4.58
N GLN A 62 15.38 7.02 -4.32
CA GLN A 62 16.81 6.80 -4.09
C GLN A 62 17.65 7.20 -5.31
N ASP A 63 17.22 6.81 -6.52
CA ASP A 63 17.86 7.21 -7.76
C ASP A 63 17.84 8.74 -7.95
N SER A 64 16.75 9.40 -7.53
CA SER A 64 16.62 10.87 -7.57
C SER A 64 17.56 11.56 -6.56
N VAL A 65 17.74 10.98 -5.37
CA VAL A 65 18.69 11.48 -4.37
C VAL A 65 20.13 11.30 -4.85
N GLU A 66 20.48 10.15 -5.40
CA GLU A 66 21.81 9.90 -5.97
C GLU A 66 22.14 10.90 -7.07
N LEU A 67 21.15 11.24 -7.89
CA LEU A 67 21.28 12.26 -8.92
C LEU A 67 21.59 13.65 -8.34
N LEU A 68 20.91 14.05 -7.26
CA LEU A 68 21.19 15.32 -6.57
C LEU A 68 22.60 15.36 -5.94
N CYS A 69 23.17 14.20 -5.62
CA CYS A 69 24.52 14.06 -5.08
C CYS A 69 25.62 14.05 -6.15
N SER A 70 25.28 13.81 -7.42
CA SER A 70 26.25 13.81 -8.51
C SER A 70 26.64 15.24 -8.90
N ASP A 71 27.94 15.47 -9.11
CA ASP A 71 28.46 16.69 -9.75
C ASP A 71 28.64 16.51 -11.27
N ASN A 72 28.29 15.33 -11.81
CA ASN A 72 28.42 15.00 -13.23
C ASN A 72 27.02 14.85 -13.86
N PHE A 73 26.56 15.93 -14.49
CA PHE A 73 25.20 16.04 -15.05
C PHE A 73 25.10 15.73 -16.55
N ASP A 74 26.22 15.37 -17.20
CA ASP A 74 26.29 15.13 -18.66
C ASP A 74 25.67 13.80 -19.12
N ASN A 75 25.05 13.02 -18.23
CA ASN A 75 24.45 11.72 -18.57
C ASN A 75 23.00 11.88 -19.06
N GLU A 76 22.68 11.43 -20.27
CA GLU A 76 21.30 11.42 -20.83
C GLU A 76 20.28 10.64 -19.97
N LEU A 77 20.74 9.72 -19.11
CA LEU A 77 19.89 9.06 -18.10
C LEU A 77 19.32 10.04 -17.05
N LEU A 78 19.98 11.18 -16.84
CA LEU A 78 19.63 12.17 -15.82
C LEU A 78 18.46 13.05 -16.23
N SER A 79 18.32 13.37 -17.52
CA SER A 79 17.16 14.12 -18.04
C SER A 79 15.87 13.29 -17.98
N VAL A 80 15.98 11.97 -18.24
CA VAL A 80 14.85 11.03 -18.15
C VAL A 80 14.39 10.84 -16.69
N SER A 81 15.33 10.80 -15.74
CA SER A 81 15.04 10.76 -14.30
C SER A 81 14.30 12.01 -13.83
N GLN A 82 14.68 13.19 -14.32
CA GLN A 82 14.06 14.44 -13.97
C GLN A 82 12.59 14.53 -14.42
N ASP A 83 12.25 14.04 -15.62
CA ASP A 83 10.86 13.95 -16.08
C ASP A 83 10.02 12.97 -15.25
N SER A 84 10.63 11.90 -14.77
CA SER A 84 10.01 10.92 -13.87
C SER A 84 9.75 11.51 -12.49
N PHE A 85 10.67 12.33 -11.97
CA PHE A 85 10.59 12.99 -10.66
C PHE A 85 9.30 13.81 -10.50
N TRP A 86 8.95 14.60 -11.51
CA TRP A 86 7.74 15.42 -11.51
C TRP A 86 6.44 14.62 -11.41
N ARG A 87 6.47 13.33 -11.79
CA ARG A 87 5.31 12.45 -11.75
C ARG A 87 5.13 11.75 -10.40
N LEU A 88 6.12 11.80 -9.51
CA LEU A 88 6.10 11.09 -8.22
C LEU A 88 5.15 11.72 -7.18
N GLY A 89 4.84 13.01 -7.30
CA GLY A 89 3.87 13.69 -6.41
C GLY A 89 2.48 13.87 -7.01
N ASP A 90 2.09 13.02 -7.96
CA ASP A 90 0.71 13.03 -8.48
C ASP A 90 -0.28 12.71 -7.33
N LYS A 91 -1.30 13.56 -7.15
CA LYS A 91 -2.38 13.35 -6.17
C LYS A 91 -3.11 12.03 -6.39
N ARG A 92 -3.16 11.54 -7.64
CA ARG A 92 -3.70 10.21 -7.96
C ARG A 92 -2.86 9.09 -7.35
N LEU A 93 -1.54 9.24 -7.35
CA LEU A 93 -0.64 8.27 -6.74
C LEU A 93 -0.88 8.20 -5.23
N ARG A 94 -1.00 9.36 -4.55
CA ARG A 94 -1.35 9.40 -3.12
C ARG A 94 -2.65 8.66 -2.83
N ALA A 95 -3.71 8.95 -3.59
CA ALA A 95 -5.02 8.31 -3.41
C ALA A 95 -4.94 6.79 -3.60
N ASP A 96 -4.22 6.32 -4.62
CA ASP A 96 -3.99 4.90 -4.89
C ASP A 96 -3.29 4.18 -3.72
N PHE A 97 -2.28 4.80 -3.11
CA PHE A 97 -1.57 4.21 -1.97
C PHE A 97 -2.43 4.17 -0.71
N LEU A 98 -3.24 5.20 -0.48
CA LEU A 98 -4.18 5.24 0.64
C LEU A 98 -5.30 4.20 0.49
N ASP A 99 -5.87 4.03 -0.70
CA ASP A 99 -6.85 2.99 -1.00
C ASP A 99 -6.27 1.58 -0.78
N LEU A 100 -5.03 1.35 -1.24
CA LEU A 100 -4.34 0.08 -0.99
C LEU A 100 -4.05 -0.14 0.50
N ALA A 101 -3.63 0.90 1.23
CA ALA A 101 -3.37 0.82 2.66
C ALA A 101 -4.64 0.45 3.45
N GLU A 102 -5.77 1.07 3.12
CA GLU A 102 -7.07 0.76 3.72
C GLU A 102 -7.48 -0.69 3.43
N LYS A 103 -7.37 -1.13 2.17
CA LYS A 103 -7.69 -2.50 1.75
C LYS A 103 -6.74 -3.56 2.34
N SER A 104 -5.50 -3.17 2.65
CA SER A 104 -4.51 -3.97 3.36
C SER A 104 -4.73 -4.02 4.88
N SER A 105 -5.77 -3.35 5.40
CA SER A 105 -6.03 -3.24 6.85
C SER A 105 -4.84 -2.62 7.62
N LEU A 106 -4.11 -1.69 7.00
CA LEU A 106 -3.07 -0.94 7.69
C LEU A 106 -3.67 0.00 8.74
N GLY A 107 -2.91 0.24 9.82
CA GLY A 107 -3.32 1.11 10.91
C GLY A 107 -3.12 2.59 10.59
N GLU A 108 -3.69 3.44 11.45
CA GLU A 108 -3.66 4.90 11.30
C GLU A 108 -2.23 5.46 11.24
N LEU A 109 -1.29 4.87 11.99
CA LEU A 109 0.13 5.25 11.94
C LEU A 109 0.74 5.06 10.55
N GLN A 110 0.44 3.94 9.87
CA GLN A 110 0.96 3.71 8.53
C GLN A 110 0.31 4.64 7.52
N ILE A 111 -0.97 4.97 7.70
CA ILE A 111 -1.65 5.97 6.88
C ILE A 111 -1.01 7.35 7.07
N GLN A 112 -0.66 7.72 8.30
CA GLN A 112 0.08 8.95 8.59
C GLN A 112 1.46 8.95 7.94
N ASP A 113 2.21 7.85 8.01
CA ASP A 113 3.52 7.71 7.35
C ASP A 113 3.40 7.86 5.82
N ILE A 114 2.38 7.25 5.19
CA ILE A 114 2.11 7.42 3.75
C ILE A 114 1.82 8.89 3.43
N ASN A 115 0.95 9.54 4.22
CA ASN A 115 0.61 10.95 4.01
C ASN A 115 1.82 11.85 4.14
N TYR A 116 2.62 11.68 5.20
CA TYR A 116 3.85 12.43 5.41
C TYR A 116 4.84 12.24 4.26
N GLY A 117 5.02 10.99 3.79
CA GLY A 117 5.89 10.73 2.64
C GLY A 117 5.45 11.47 1.38
N PHE A 118 4.14 11.51 1.10
CA PHE A 118 3.61 12.28 -0.04
C PHE A 118 3.65 13.79 0.18
N GLU A 119 3.53 14.29 1.42
CA GLU A 119 3.70 15.71 1.75
C GLU A 119 5.13 16.17 1.46
N CYS A 120 6.13 15.38 1.86
CA CYS A 120 7.54 15.64 1.50
C CYS A 120 7.75 15.69 -0.02
N LEU A 121 7.09 14.81 -0.79
CA LEU A 121 7.17 14.83 -2.26
C LEU A 121 6.49 16.06 -2.86
N GLU A 122 5.33 16.46 -2.34
CA GLU A 122 4.62 17.67 -2.77
C GLU A 122 5.44 18.93 -2.50
N GLU A 123 6.10 19.00 -1.34
CA GLU A 123 7.05 20.06 -1.00
C GLU A 123 8.26 20.06 -1.94
N ALA A 124 8.87 18.91 -2.20
CA ALA A 124 10.02 18.80 -3.10
C ALA A 124 9.69 19.25 -4.53
N ILE A 125 8.52 18.85 -5.05
CA ILE A 125 8.05 19.27 -6.38
C ILE A 125 7.73 20.77 -6.40
N THR A 126 7.10 21.30 -5.36
CA THR A 126 6.78 22.73 -5.28
C THR A 126 8.06 23.57 -5.23
N TYR A 127 9.04 23.12 -4.46
CA TYR A 127 10.37 23.72 -4.39
C TYR A 127 11.04 23.72 -5.77
N MET A 128 11.06 22.56 -6.44
CA MET A 128 11.63 22.44 -7.78
C MET A 128 10.90 23.28 -8.84
N LYS A 129 9.57 23.41 -8.79
CA LYS A 129 8.82 24.29 -9.70
C LYS A 129 9.18 25.77 -9.53
N THR A 130 9.33 26.19 -8.28
CA THR A 130 9.74 27.56 -7.95
C THR A 130 11.13 27.86 -8.53
N LEU A 131 12.02 26.87 -8.47
CA LEU A 131 13.36 26.97 -9.06
C LEU A 131 13.32 26.92 -10.59
N SER A 132 12.46 26.09 -11.19
CA SER A 132 12.36 25.96 -12.66
C SER A 132 11.89 27.24 -13.32
N ASP A 133 10.92 27.93 -12.73
CA ASP A 133 10.42 29.21 -13.23
C ASP A 133 11.50 30.31 -13.21
N SER A 134 12.57 30.13 -12.43
CA SER A 134 13.68 31.06 -12.31
C SER A 134 14.95 30.69 -13.09
N ARG A 135 15.17 29.40 -13.39
CA ARG A 135 16.46 28.87 -13.92
C ARG A 135 16.31 27.77 -14.98
N ASP A 136 15.21 27.75 -15.73
CA ASP A 136 14.96 26.79 -16.83
C ASP A 136 14.93 25.32 -16.36
N GLY A 137 14.72 25.10 -15.06
CA GLY A 137 14.49 23.78 -14.45
C GLY A 137 15.70 22.86 -14.35
N ARG A 138 16.90 23.25 -14.77
CA ARG A 138 18.06 22.34 -14.80
C ARG A 138 18.66 22.14 -13.41
N LEU A 139 18.74 20.89 -12.95
CA LEU A 139 19.31 20.50 -11.64
C LEU A 139 20.78 20.95 -11.48
N GLU A 140 21.51 21.04 -12.59
CA GLU A 140 22.87 21.60 -12.71
C GLU A 140 23.00 23.03 -12.14
N MET A 141 21.94 23.82 -12.22
CA MET A 141 21.94 25.23 -11.80
C MET A 141 21.56 25.41 -10.33
N LEU A 142 21.36 24.33 -9.60
CA LEU A 142 21.03 24.39 -8.17
C LEU A 142 22.28 24.68 -7.33
N ALA A 143 22.15 25.67 -6.47
CA ALA A 143 23.11 25.93 -5.42
C ALA A 143 23.19 24.70 -4.49
N ARG A 144 24.33 24.51 -3.84
CA ARG A 144 24.54 23.39 -2.91
C ARG A 144 23.46 23.29 -1.83
N ILE A 145 23.05 24.43 -1.27
CA ILE A 145 21.99 24.50 -0.26
C ILE A 145 20.64 24.04 -0.82
N GLU A 146 20.33 24.37 -2.07
CA GLU A 146 19.08 23.96 -2.73
C GLU A 146 19.06 22.44 -2.99
N ARG A 147 20.21 21.86 -3.34
CA ARG A 147 20.38 20.41 -3.46
C ARG A 147 20.23 19.69 -2.13
N GLU A 148 20.87 20.19 -1.07
CA GLU A 148 20.78 19.64 0.29
C GLU A 148 19.32 19.65 0.79
N GLN A 149 18.59 20.76 0.58
CA GLN A 149 17.19 20.87 0.97
C GLN A 149 16.29 19.87 0.22
N LEU A 150 16.53 19.65 -1.08
CA LEU A 150 15.81 18.62 -1.84
C LEU A 150 16.15 17.21 -1.39
N GLN A 151 17.41 16.93 -1.09
CA GLN A 151 17.82 15.65 -0.55
C GLN A 151 17.11 15.35 0.77
N ASP A 152 17.03 16.32 1.68
CA ASP A 152 16.34 16.15 2.97
C ASP A 152 14.86 15.79 2.79
N LEU A 153 14.16 16.46 1.87
CA LEU A 153 12.75 16.16 1.57
C LEU A 153 12.57 14.74 0.99
N LEU A 154 13.44 14.34 0.05
CA LEU A 154 13.36 13.01 -0.54
C LEU A 154 13.75 11.90 0.44
N LEU A 155 14.74 12.14 1.29
CA LEU A 155 15.11 11.23 2.37
C LEU A 155 13.97 11.09 3.40
N GLY A 156 13.30 12.19 3.73
CA GLY A 156 12.09 12.17 4.57
C GLY A 156 10.99 11.29 3.98
N ALA A 157 10.72 11.44 2.67
CA ALA A 157 9.76 10.61 1.96
C ALA A 157 10.15 9.12 1.96
N ILE A 158 11.41 8.80 1.65
CA ILE A 158 11.94 7.43 1.65
C ILE A 158 11.78 6.78 3.02
N GLN A 159 12.17 7.47 4.09
CA GLN A 159 12.09 6.94 5.45
C GLN A 159 10.64 6.60 5.83
N ALA A 160 9.69 7.46 5.47
CA ALA A 160 8.28 7.25 5.74
C ALA A 160 7.73 6.03 4.97
N PHE A 161 8.02 5.93 3.67
CA PHE A 161 7.59 4.78 2.86
C PHE A 161 8.25 3.47 3.30
N GLU A 162 9.51 3.50 3.73
CA GLU A 162 10.17 2.33 4.31
C GLU A 162 9.51 1.88 5.62
N ALA A 163 9.10 2.82 6.48
CA ALA A 163 8.42 2.49 7.74
C ALA A 163 7.12 1.72 7.48
N VAL A 164 6.36 2.15 6.47
CA VAL A 164 5.14 1.46 6.01
C VAL A 164 5.50 0.08 5.43
N LYS A 165 6.50 0.01 4.55
CA LYS A 165 6.91 -1.24 3.91
C LYS A 165 7.27 -2.33 4.92
N ARG A 166 8.00 -1.99 5.99
CA ARG A 166 8.36 -2.92 7.08
C ARG A 166 7.15 -3.48 7.83
N LYS A 167 5.98 -2.86 7.71
CA LYS A 167 4.72 -3.33 8.33
C LYS A 167 3.86 -4.15 7.37
N VAL A 168 3.95 -3.86 6.07
CA VAL A 168 3.22 -4.59 5.02
C VAL A 168 3.81 -5.99 4.81
N CYS A 169 5.13 -6.14 4.94
CA CYS A 169 5.83 -7.43 4.86
C CYS A 169 6.51 -7.75 6.20
N PRO A 170 5.92 -8.59 7.08
CA PRO A 170 6.59 -9.11 8.26
C PRO A 170 7.63 -10.18 7.93
#